data_AF-A0A2P9CS53-F1
#
_entry.id   AF-A0A2P9CS53-F1
#
_cell.length_a   1.000
_cell.length_b   1.000
_cell.length_c   1.000
_cell.angle_alpha   90.00
_cell.angle_beta   90.00
_cell.angle_gamma   90.00
#
_symmetry.space_group_name_H-M   'P 1'
#
loop_
_entity.id
_entity.type
_entity.pdbx_description
1 polymer ?
#
loop_
_entity_poly.entity_id
_entity_poly.type
_entity_poly.pdbx_seq_one_letter_code
_entity_poly.pdbx_strand_id
1 'polypeptide(L)'
;MLKKYELQGVMNILNKKLCNNKCRNDIIQAYSYIQKCFNNGSINKGFEMKKQVEQINKVNGEVVKKKKFSIFRYNPSNKKRPQMETFEVDIDNCGPMVLDVLIKIKDEIDSTLSFRRSCREGICGSCAMNINGKNGLACLTEVNRDKKEITEIQPLPNLYVMKDLVPDLTNFYNQYKSIDPWLKRKTKKEKGQKEFYQSIEDRKKLDGLYECIMCASCSTSCPSYWWNPEYYLGPATLMQAYRWIVDSRDEYTKERLMEVNDTMKLYRCHGIMNCTMCCPKGLDPAKAIKDMKNLVQENFSKDTIKEHSEYLKSKMEKTK
;
A
#
# COMPACT_ATOMS: atom_id res chain seq x y z
N MET A 1 29.52 -13.43 9.51
CA MET A 1 29.24 -13.04 10.91
C MET A 1 27.73 -12.95 11.12
N LEU A 2 27.06 -14.06 11.42
CA LEU A 2 25.72 -14.01 12.00
C LEU A 2 25.87 -13.45 13.42
N LYS A 3 25.20 -12.33 13.70
CA LYS A 3 25.43 -11.56 14.93
C LYS A 3 24.95 -12.38 16.12
N LYS A 4 25.83 -12.53 17.11
CA LYS A 4 25.67 -13.18 18.44
C LYS A 4 24.30 -12.96 19.13
N TYR A 5 23.59 -11.89 18.76
CA TYR A 5 22.26 -11.51 19.24
C TYR A 5 21.12 -12.44 18.77
N GLU A 6 21.20 -13.06 17.59
CA GLU A 6 20.15 -13.98 17.11
C GLU A 6 20.16 -15.31 17.90
N LEU A 7 21.36 -15.78 18.28
CA LEU A 7 21.54 -16.96 19.14
C LEU A 7 21.00 -16.74 20.56
N GLN A 8 21.12 -15.53 21.09
CA GLN A 8 20.65 -15.19 22.43
C GLN A 8 19.11 -15.07 22.49
N GLY A 9 18.48 -14.62 21.39
CA GLY A 9 17.03 -14.64 21.21
C GLY A 9 16.46 -16.05 21.18
N VAL A 10 17.11 -16.97 20.48
CA VAL A 10 16.71 -18.39 20.40
C VAL A 10 16.85 -19.09 21.77
N MET A 11 17.92 -18.80 22.52
CA MET A 11 18.11 -19.33 23.88
C MET A 11 17.05 -18.86 24.88
N ASN A 12 16.58 -17.61 24.77
CA ASN A 12 15.52 -17.07 25.64
C ASN A 12 14.13 -17.64 25.32
N ILE A 13 13.89 -18.00 24.06
CA ILE A 13 12.65 -18.69 23.63
C ILE A 13 12.63 -20.13 24.14
N LEU A 14 13.79 -20.79 24.18
CA LEU A 14 13.95 -22.17 24.64
C LEU A 14 13.85 -22.33 26.18
N ASN A 15 14.19 -21.31 26.97
CA ASN A 15 14.06 -21.38 28.44
C ASN A 15 12.61 -21.27 28.93
N LYS A 16 11.67 -20.78 28.12
CA LYS A 16 10.29 -20.47 28.54
C LYS A 16 9.24 -21.52 28.17
N LYS A 17 9.59 -22.48 27.33
CA LYS A 17 8.76 -23.61 26.94
C LYS A 17 9.66 -24.82 27.00
N LEU A 18 9.33 -25.88 27.75
CA LEU A 18 9.66 -27.28 27.46
C LEU A 18 9.44 -28.13 28.74
N CYS A 19 8.23 -28.67 28.86
CA CYS A 19 7.86 -29.66 29.87
C CYS A 19 8.29 -31.07 29.42
N ASN A 20 9.54 -31.48 29.67
CA ASN A 20 9.92 -32.85 30.06
C ASN A 20 11.46 -33.02 30.13
N ASN A 21 11.97 -33.48 31.28
CA ASN A 21 13.40 -33.52 31.59
C ASN A 21 14.22 -34.58 30.83
N LYS A 22 13.60 -35.56 30.16
CA LYS A 22 14.34 -36.66 29.49
C LYS A 22 14.87 -36.29 28.09
N CYS A 23 14.07 -35.57 27.28
CA CYS A 23 14.53 -34.99 26.00
C CYS A 23 15.50 -33.80 26.17
N ARG A 24 15.65 -33.29 27.40
CA ARG A 24 16.46 -32.12 27.74
C ARG A 24 17.93 -32.33 27.41
N ASN A 25 18.50 -33.48 27.77
CA ASN A 25 19.94 -33.74 27.61
C ASN A 25 20.31 -34.05 26.16
N ASP A 26 19.46 -34.78 25.44
CA ASP A 26 19.73 -35.18 24.07
C ASP A 26 19.67 -33.98 23.11
N ILE A 27 18.69 -33.10 23.31
CA ILE A 27 18.53 -31.87 22.52
C ILE A 27 19.68 -30.89 22.82
N ILE A 28 20.04 -30.69 24.09
CA ILE A 28 21.16 -29.81 24.47
C ILE A 28 22.49 -30.35 23.92
N GLN A 29 22.71 -31.67 23.97
CA GLN A 29 23.90 -32.29 23.37
C GLN A 29 23.97 -32.08 21.87
N ALA A 30 22.86 -32.33 21.15
CA ALA A 30 22.77 -32.14 19.71
C ALA A 30 23.05 -30.68 19.30
N TYR A 31 22.47 -29.70 20.02
CA TYR A 31 22.71 -28.29 19.75
C TYR A 31 24.14 -27.84 20.07
N SER A 32 24.74 -28.32 21.16
CA SER A 32 26.15 -28.02 21.47
C SER A 32 27.12 -28.56 20.39
N TYR A 33 26.76 -29.71 19.79
CA TYR A 33 27.54 -30.34 18.73
C TYR A 33 27.39 -29.59 17.40
N ILE A 34 26.16 -29.16 17.06
CA ILE A 34 25.89 -28.28 15.92
C ILE A 34 26.70 -26.97 16.04
N GLN A 35 26.74 -26.38 17.23
CA GLN A 35 27.48 -25.14 17.50
C GLN A 35 29.00 -25.33 17.31
N LYS A 36 29.55 -26.49 17.69
CA LYS A 36 30.93 -26.88 17.36
C LYS A 36 31.15 -27.04 15.86
N CYS A 37 30.21 -27.65 15.13
CA CYS A 37 30.30 -27.81 13.67
C CYS A 37 30.26 -26.48 12.91
N PHE A 38 29.46 -25.50 13.37
CA PHE A 38 29.41 -24.15 12.78
C PHE A 38 30.68 -23.35 13.08
N ASN A 39 31.23 -23.45 14.30
CA ASN A 39 32.49 -22.78 14.65
C ASN A 39 33.70 -23.34 13.89
N ASN A 40 33.66 -24.61 13.47
CA ASN A 40 34.72 -25.27 12.71
C ASN A 40 34.55 -25.16 11.18
N GLY A 41 33.70 -24.25 10.67
CA GLY A 41 33.61 -23.92 9.24
C GLY A 41 32.89 -24.96 8.35
N SER A 42 32.24 -25.98 8.92
CA SER A 42 31.51 -27.02 8.17
C SER A 42 30.05 -26.64 7.93
N ILE A 43 29.81 -25.57 7.16
CA ILE A 43 28.48 -24.98 6.92
C ILE A 43 27.47 -25.96 6.31
N ASN A 44 27.92 -26.86 5.41
CA ASN A 44 27.04 -27.83 4.76
C ASN A 44 26.47 -28.89 5.73
N LYS A 45 27.24 -29.32 6.74
CA LYS A 45 26.75 -30.21 7.81
C LYS A 45 25.71 -29.54 8.70
N GLY A 46 25.83 -28.23 8.91
CA GLY A 46 24.83 -27.43 9.65
C GLY A 46 23.47 -27.37 8.96
N PHE A 47 23.45 -27.34 7.62
CA PHE A 47 22.22 -27.35 6.81
C PHE A 47 21.54 -28.74 6.80
N GLU A 48 22.31 -29.82 6.67
CA GLU A 48 21.80 -31.19 6.78
C GLU A 48 21.20 -31.47 8.15
N MET A 49 21.87 -31.04 9.23
CA MET A 49 21.34 -31.21 10.59
C MET A 49 20.07 -30.39 10.83
N LYS A 50 19.92 -29.20 10.22
CA LYS A 50 18.67 -28.43 10.31
C LYS A 50 17.50 -29.18 9.67
N LYS A 51 17.73 -29.82 8.51
CA LYS A 51 16.76 -30.73 7.89
C LYS A 51 16.45 -31.95 8.76
N GLN A 52 17.46 -32.52 9.43
CA GLN A 52 17.24 -33.64 10.37
C GLN A 52 16.44 -33.21 11.60
N VAL A 53 16.68 -32.03 12.17
CA VAL A 53 15.89 -31.47 13.28
C VAL A 53 14.46 -31.19 12.84
N GLU A 54 14.25 -30.68 11.62
CA GLU A 54 12.91 -30.53 11.02
C GLU A 54 12.21 -31.89 10.82
N GLN A 55 12.96 -32.95 10.45
CA GLN A 55 12.45 -34.31 10.39
C GLN A 55 12.13 -34.90 11.78
N ILE A 56 12.95 -34.63 12.80
CA ILE A 56 12.70 -35.06 14.18
C ILE A 56 11.47 -34.35 14.76
N ASN A 57 11.29 -33.06 14.46
CA ASN A 57 10.08 -32.33 14.82
C ASN A 57 8.81 -32.89 14.13
N LYS A 58 8.94 -33.42 12.91
CA LYS A 58 7.88 -34.18 12.23
C LYS A 58 7.53 -35.50 12.93
N VAL A 59 8.51 -36.17 13.54
CA VAL A 59 8.33 -37.45 14.26
C VAL A 59 7.63 -37.25 15.62
N ASN A 60 7.75 -36.07 16.24
CA ASN A 60 7.14 -35.77 17.55
C ASN A 60 5.65 -35.37 17.52
N GLY A 61 4.97 -35.45 16.37
CA GLY A 61 3.50 -35.35 16.32
C GLY A 61 2.90 -33.99 16.71
N GLU A 62 3.70 -32.93 16.88
CA GLU A 62 3.15 -31.58 16.97
C GLU A 62 2.65 -31.16 15.58
N VAL A 63 1.35 -31.30 15.35
CA VAL A 63 0.68 -30.76 14.18
C VAL A 63 0.88 -29.23 14.22
N VAL A 64 1.83 -28.73 13.43
CA VAL A 64 2.03 -27.30 13.23
C VAL A 64 0.73 -26.74 12.68
N LYS A 65 -0.08 -26.10 13.54
CA LYS A 65 -1.33 -25.48 13.13
C LYS A 65 -0.98 -24.37 12.15
N LYS A 66 -1.34 -24.56 10.89
CA LYS A 66 -1.21 -23.55 9.84
C LYS A 66 -2.39 -22.60 9.89
N LYS A 67 -2.16 -21.35 9.50
CA LYS A 67 -3.23 -20.36 9.29
C LYS A 67 -3.69 -20.41 7.84
N LYS A 68 -4.99 -20.21 7.62
CA LYS A 68 -5.62 -20.17 6.31
C LYS A 68 -5.69 -18.75 5.77
N PHE A 69 -5.34 -18.59 4.49
CA PHE A 69 -5.46 -17.36 3.72
C PHE A 69 -6.32 -17.64 2.49
N SER A 70 -7.45 -16.94 2.35
CA SER A 70 -8.33 -17.03 1.19
C SER A 70 -7.96 -15.91 0.22
N ILE A 71 -7.36 -16.24 -0.92
CA ILE A 71 -6.76 -15.29 -1.85
C ILE A 71 -7.50 -15.32 -3.17
N PHE A 72 -7.85 -14.14 -3.69
CA PHE A 72 -8.45 -13.97 -5.00
C PHE A 72 -7.50 -14.43 -6.11
N ARG A 73 -8.00 -15.27 -7.01
CA ARG A 73 -7.28 -15.81 -8.16
C ARG A 73 -8.01 -15.51 -9.45
N TYR A 74 -7.24 -15.04 -10.44
CA TYR A 74 -7.72 -14.84 -11.80
C TYR A 74 -6.54 -14.90 -12.77
N ASN A 75 -6.67 -15.66 -13.84
CA ASN A 75 -5.67 -15.72 -14.90
C ASN A 75 -6.33 -15.47 -16.27
N PRO A 76 -5.99 -14.38 -16.97
CA PRO A 76 -6.61 -14.06 -18.26
C PRO A 76 -6.31 -15.11 -19.33
N SER A 77 -5.26 -15.91 -19.18
CA SER A 77 -4.83 -16.89 -20.19
C SER A 77 -5.66 -18.18 -20.18
N ASN A 78 -6.33 -18.53 -19.08
CA ASN A 78 -6.93 -19.86 -18.91
C ASN A 78 -8.47 -19.88 -18.98
N LYS A 79 -9.11 -18.78 -19.39
CA LYS A 79 -10.59 -18.61 -19.54
C LYS A 79 -11.43 -19.01 -18.31
N LYS A 80 -10.83 -19.25 -17.14
CA LYS A 80 -11.56 -19.58 -15.91
C LYS A 80 -12.16 -18.32 -15.30
N ARG A 81 -13.31 -18.49 -14.64
CA ARG A 81 -13.90 -17.42 -13.83
C ARG A 81 -13.01 -17.14 -12.62
N PRO A 82 -12.99 -15.90 -12.10
CA PRO A 82 -12.31 -15.60 -10.85
C PRO A 82 -12.83 -16.47 -9.70
N GLN A 83 -11.95 -16.85 -8.80
CA GLN A 83 -12.28 -17.68 -7.64
C GLN A 83 -11.42 -17.32 -6.44
N MET A 84 -11.87 -17.70 -5.25
CA MET A 84 -11.06 -17.65 -4.04
C MET A 84 -10.35 -18.99 -3.86
N GLU A 85 -9.04 -18.96 -3.61
CA GLU A 85 -8.25 -20.15 -3.32
C GLU A 85 -7.66 -20.05 -1.90
N THR A 86 -7.69 -21.15 -1.16
CA THR A 86 -7.22 -21.18 0.23
C THR A 86 -5.82 -21.75 0.31
N PHE A 87 -4.91 -20.99 0.93
CA PHE A 87 -3.54 -21.40 1.23
C PHE A 87 -3.34 -21.60 2.73
N GLU A 88 -2.66 -22.66 3.10
CA GLU A 88 -2.30 -22.94 4.50
C GLU A 88 -0.82 -22.64 4.74
N VAL A 89 -0.55 -21.66 5.60
CA VAL A 89 0.81 -21.17 5.87
C VAL A 89 1.14 -21.32 7.34
N ASP A 90 2.34 -21.83 7.62
CA ASP A 90 2.92 -21.78 8.96
C ASP A 90 3.43 -20.36 9.25
N ILE A 91 2.61 -19.60 10.00
CA ILE A 91 2.89 -18.22 10.36
C ILE A 91 3.96 -18.08 11.46
N ASP A 92 4.30 -19.16 12.16
CA ASP A 92 5.36 -19.13 13.18
C ASP A 92 6.75 -19.17 12.52
N ASN A 93 6.83 -19.70 11.29
CA ASN A 93 8.00 -19.68 10.41
C ASN A 93 7.79 -18.72 9.20
N CYS A 94 7.17 -17.57 9.44
CA CYS A 94 6.93 -16.52 8.46
C CYS A 94 7.13 -15.14 9.09
N GLY A 95 7.46 -14.15 8.27
CA GLY A 95 7.49 -12.74 8.69
C GLY A 95 6.11 -12.27 9.17
N PRO A 96 6.06 -11.16 9.93
CA PRO A 96 4.85 -10.72 10.61
C PRO A 96 3.80 -10.07 9.69
N MET A 97 4.17 -9.69 8.46
CA MET A 97 3.30 -8.93 7.57
C MET A 97 2.60 -9.83 6.55
N VAL A 98 1.44 -9.38 6.07
CA VAL A 98 0.70 -10.08 5.01
C VAL A 98 1.54 -10.22 3.74
N LEU A 99 2.40 -9.25 3.43
CA LEU A 99 3.32 -9.38 2.30
C LEU A 99 4.31 -10.55 2.47
N ASP A 100 4.78 -10.82 3.69
CA ASP A 100 5.69 -11.94 3.95
C ASP A 100 4.99 -13.27 3.65
N VAL A 101 3.72 -13.37 4.03
CA VAL A 101 2.86 -14.53 3.71
C VAL A 101 2.69 -14.69 2.20
N LEU A 102 2.39 -13.62 1.48
CA LEU A 102 2.22 -13.66 0.02
C LEU A 102 3.51 -14.10 -0.70
N ILE A 103 4.67 -13.61 -0.25
CA ILE A 103 5.98 -14.03 -0.76
C ILE A 103 6.23 -15.50 -0.45
N LYS A 104 5.99 -15.93 0.80
CA LYS A 104 6.15 -17.33 1.21
C LYS A 104 5.27 -18.29 0.41
N ILE A 105 4.00 -17.93 0.18
CA ILE A 105 3.10 -18.70 -0.68
C ILE A 105 3.68 -18.80 -2.09
N LYS A 106 4.13 -17.67 -2.65
CA LYS A 106 4.68 -17.65 -4.01
C LYS A 106 5.96 -18.49 -4.15
N ASP A 107 6.87 -18.39 -3.19
CA ASP A 107 8.19 -19.01 -3.30
C ASP A 107 8.16 -20.50 -2.93
N GLU A 108 7.29 -20.91 -2.01
CA GLU A 108 7.31 -22.27 -1.44
C GLU A 108 6.08 -23.13 -1.78
N ILE A 109 4.95 -22.53 -2.20
CA ILE A 109 3.67 -23.24 -2.37
C ILE A 109 3.16 -23.15 -3.82
N ASP A 110 2.88 -21.95 -4.31
CA ASP A 110 2.35 -21.70 -5.66
C ASP A 110 3.01 -20.47 -6.30
N SER A 111 4.02 -20.73 -7.13
CA SER A 111 4.75 -19.69 -7.86
C SER A 111 3.92 -18.96 -8.93
N THR A 112 2.71 -19.44 -9.24
CA THR A 112 1.82 -18.79 -10.21
C THR A 112 1.08 -17.59 -9.61
N LEU A 113 0.99 -17.48 -8.28
CA LEU A 113 0.38 -16.36 -7.56
C LEU A 113 1.06 -15.03 -7.95
N SER A 114 0.25 -14.05 -8.34
CA SER A 114 0.73 -12.77 -8.86
C SER A 114 0.23 -11.57 -8.04
N PHE A 115 1.16 -10.71 -7.63
CA PHE A 115 0.87 -9.47 -6.90
C PHE A 115 2.01 -8.46 -7.12
N ARG A 116 1.73 -7.17 -6.96
CA ARG A 116 2.76 -6.12 -7.03
C ARG A 116 3.40 -5.92 -5.66
N ARG A 117 4.74 -5.82 -5.62
CA ARG A 117 5.53 -5.45 -4.44
C ARG A 117 6.85 -4.83 -4.87
N SER A 118 7.41 -3.96 -4.03
CA SER A 118 8.75 -3.40 -4.25
C SER A 118 9.44 -3.08 -2.92
N CYS A 119 9.07 -1.98 -2.27
CA CYS A 119 9.85 -1.43 -1.16
C CYS A 119 9.78 -2.22 0.14
N ARG A 120 8.74 -3.02 0.43
CA ARG A 120 8.51 -3.70 1.74
C ARG A 120 8.51 -2.84 3.03
N GLU A 121 8.62 -1.51 2.95
CA GLU A 121 8.45 -0.61 4.12
C GLU A 121 7.34 0.45 3.97
N GLY A 122 6.42 0.26 3.02
CA GLY A 122 5.23 1.10 2.90
C GLY A 122 5.42 2.49 2.30
N ILE A 123 6.49 2.70 1.53
CA ILE A 123 6.77 4.00 0.87
C ILE A 123 6.44 4.02 -0.63
N CYS A 124 6.51 2.89 -1.35
CA CYS A 124 6.29 2.86 -2.80
C CYS A 124 4.83 2.73 -3.25
N GLY A 125 3.92 2.33 -2.34
CA GLY A 125 2.50 2.12 -2.65
C GLY A 125 2.16 0.87 -3.49
N SER A 126 3.13 0.10 -3.99
CA SER A 126 2.87 -0.98 -4.97
C SER A 126 1.99 -2.13 -4.45
N CYS A 127 2.08 -2.46 -3.16
CA CYS A 127 1.38 -3.62 -2.56
C CYS A 127 0.02 -3.26 -1.96
N ALA A 128 -0.64 -2.24 -2.52
CA ALA A 128 -1.99 -1.87 -2.13
C ALA A 128 -2.99 -2.94 -2.58
N MET A 129 -3.80 -3.43 -1.64
CA MET A 129 -4.82 -4.45 -1.87
C MET A 129 -5.89 -4.37 -0.78
N ASN A 130 -6.94 -5.19 -0.88
CA ASN A 130 -7.97 -5.30 0.15
C ASN A 130 -7.67 -6.53 1.03
N ILE A 131 -7.55 -6.32 2.34
CA ILE A 131 -7.24 -7.36 3.32
C ILE A 131 -8.34 -7.32 4.38
N ASN A 132 -9.09 -8.41 4.52
CA ASN A 132 -10.28 -8.50 5.39
C ASN A 132 -11.26 -7.32 5.21
N GLY A 133 -11.57 -6.97 3.96
CA GLY A 133 -12.52 -5.90 3.64
C GLY A 133 -11.93 -4.48 3.71
N LYS A 134 -10.70 -4.29 4.23
CA LYS A 134 -10.06 -2.97 4.34
C LYS A 134 -8.92 -2.82 3.32
N ASN A 135 -8.94 -1.71 2.58
CA ASN A 135 -7.80 -1.36 1.72
C ASN A 135 -6.59 -0.96 2.57
N GLY A 136 -5.41 -1.45 2.21
CA GLY A 136 -4.16 -1.16 2.90
C GLY A 136 -2.94 -1.64 2.11
N LEU A 137 -1.76 -1.48 2.70
CA LEU A 137 -0.51 -2.00 2.12
C LEU A 137 -0.18 -3.32 2.78
N ALA A 138 -0.05 -4.40 2.00
CA ALA A 138 0.29 -5.72 2.54
C ALA A 138 1.59 -5.74 3.37
N CYS A 139 2.55 -4.88 3.05
CA CYS A 139 3.81 -4.76 3.80
C CYS A 139 3.71 -4.04 5.15
N LEU A 140 2.60 -3.36 5.43
CA LEU A 140 2.33 -2.70 6.72
C LEU A 140 1.16 -3.35 7.47
N THR A 141 0.48 -4.33 6.87
CA THR A 141 -0.63 -5.03 7.49
C THR A 141 -0.10 -6.27 8.20
N GLU A 142 -0.18 -6.27 9.53
CA GLU A 142 0.19 -7.42 10.34
C GLU A 142 -0.76 -8.61 10.10
N VAL A 143 -0.20 -9.80 10.13
CA VAL A 143 -0.97 -11.05 10.06
C VAL A 143 -1.71 -11.25 11.38
N ASN A 144 -3.03 -11.43 11.33
CA ASN A 144 -3.78 -11.90 12.51
C ASN A 144 -3.22 -13.27 12.94
N ARG A 145 -2.67 -13.35 14.14
CA ARG A 145 -2.05 -14.57 14.69
C ARG A 145 -3.06 -15.63 15.14
N ASP A 146 -4.36 -15.32 15.18
CA ASP A 146 -5.39 -16.35 15.38
C ASP A 146 -5.45 -17.28 14.17
N LYS A 147 -5.05 -18.54 14.38
CA LYS A 147 -5.00 -19.58 13.36
C LYS A 147 -6.39 -20.15 12.99
N LYS A 148 -7.43 -19.86 13.79
CA LYS A 148 -8.81 -20.26 13.49
C LYS A 148 -9.46 -19.34 12.45
N GLU A 149 -9.08 -18.07 12.44
CA GLU A 149 -9.60 -17.11 11.48
C GLU A 149 -8.93 -17.25 10.10
N ILE A 150 -9.73 -17.09 9.06
CA ILE A 150 -9.26 -17.02 7.68
C ILE A 150 -9.01 -15.56 7.34
N THR A 151 -7.82 -15.24 6.84
CA THR A 151 -7.54 -13.90 6.30
C THR A 151 -7.90 -13.89 4.82
N GLU A 152 -8.83 -13.01 4.44
CA GLU A 152 -9.24 -12.82 3.05
C GLU A 152 -8.40 -11.72 2.38
N ILE A 153 -7.91 -11.99 1.17
CA ILE A 153 -7.09 -11.05 0.39
C ILE A 153 -7.67 -10.94 -1.02
N GLN A 154 -8.07 -9.72 -1.37
CA GLN A 154 -8.64 -9.37 -2.68
C GLN A 154 -7.85 -8.23 -3.33
N PRO A 155 -7.91 -8.07 -4.67
CA PRO A 155 -7.39 -6.87 -5.32
C PRO A 155 -8.09 -5.61 -4.82
N LEU A 156 -7.57 -4.43 -5.18
CA LEU A 156 -8.26 -3.18 -4.89
C LEU A 156 -9.66 -3.18 -5.52
N PRO A 157 -10.72 -2.76 -4.78
CA PRO A 157 -12.11 -2.89 -5.24
C PRO A 157 -12.43 -2.09 -6.50
N ASN A 158 -13.36 -2.62 -7.29
CA ASN A 158 -13.96 -1.97 -8.46
C ASN A 158 -12.95 -1.48 -9.51
N LEU A 159 -11.89 -2.27 -9.73
CA LEU A 159 -10.93 -2.09 -10.81
C LEU A 159 -10.92 -3.34 -11.70
N TYR A 160 -10.56 -3.17 -12.97
CA TYR A 160 -10.25 -4.31 -13.82
C TYR A 160 -9.03 -5.04 -13.29
N VAL A 161 -9.13 -6.36 -13.16
CA VAL A 161 -8.04 -7.20 -12.66
C VAL A 161 -7.26 -7.74 -13.84
N MET A 162 -5.96 -7.43 -13.90
CA MET A 162 -5.08 -7.97 -14.93
C MET A 162 -4.74 -9.43 -14.68
N LYS A 163 -4.39 -9.77 -13.43
CA LYS A 163 -4.11 -11.14 -12.97
C LYS A 163 -4.06 -11.17 -11.44
N ASP A 164 -4.73 -12.14 -10.81
CA ASP A 164 -4.76 -12.33 -9.35
C ASP A 164 -4.97 -11.00 -8.58
N LEU A 165 -3.98 -10.54 -7.80
CA LEU A 165 -4.05 -9.32 -6.98
C LEU A 165 -3.53 -8.07 -7.71
N VAL A 166 -3.41 -8.11 -9.04
CA VAL A 166 -2.83 -7.04 -9.86
C VAL A 166 -3.96 -6.28 -10.59
N PRO A 167 -4.44 -5.14 -10.04
CA PRO A 167 -5.42 -4.31 -10.73
C PRO A 167 -4.79 -3.48 -11.85
N ASP A 168 -5.59 -3.04 -12.81
CA ASP A 168 -5.22 -1.98 -13.74
C ASP A 168 -5.43 -0.60 -13.10
N LEU A 169 -4.36 0.20 -13.05
CA LEU A 169 -4.35 1.55 -12.47
C LEU A 169 -4.18 2.64 -13.54
N THR A 170 -4.32 2.30 -14.83
CA THR A 170 -4.11 3.24 -15.94
C THR A 170 -5.00 4.47 -15.82
N ASN A 171 -6.31 4.28 -15.58
CA ASN A 171 -7.23 5.41 -15.39
C ASN A 171 -6.85 6.28 -14.18
N PHE A 172 -6.47 5.66 -13.06
CA PHE A 172 -6.03 6.36 -11.85
C PHE A 172 -4.81 7.27 -12.12
N TYR A 173 -3.82 6.78 -12.87
CA TYR A 173 -2.65 7.58 -13.25
C TYR A 173 -2.99 8.67 -14.29
N ASN A 174 -3.90 8.39 -15.23
CA ASN A 174 -4.37 9.39 -16.20
C ASN A 174 -5.08 10.56 -15.51
N GLN A 175 -5.90 10.28 -14.49
CA GLN A 175 -6.52 11.33 -13.68
C GLN A 175 -5.49 12.13 -12.87
N TYR A 176 -4.48 11.48 -12.30
CA TYR A 176 -3.38 12.22 -11.66
C TYR A 176 -2.62 13.10 -12.64
N LYS A 177 -2.41 12.65 -13.88
CA LYS A 177 -1.78 13.46 -14.92
C LYS A 177 -2.64 14.67 -15.31
N SER A 178 -3.97 14.53 -15.32
CA SER A 178 -4.89 15.57 -15.82
C SER A 178 -4.95 16.83 -14.95
N ILE A 179 -4.47 16.77 -13.70
CA ILE A 179 -4.40 17.92 -12.79
C ILE A 179 -3.08 18.71 -12.90
N ASP A 180 -2.24 18.41 -13.89
CA ASP A 180 -0.91 18.99 -14.10
C ASP A 180 -0.07 19.04 -12.80
N PRO A 181 0.37 17.89 -12.25
CA PRO A 181 0.92 17.81 -10.90
C PRO A 181 2.40 18.24 -10.83
N TRP A 182 2.71 19.43 -11.34
CA TRP A 182 4.02 20.07 -11.28
C TRP A 182 3.87 21.57 -11.01
N LEU A 183 4.95 22.23 -10.59
CA LEU A 183 4.97 23.66 -10.30
C LEU A 183 4.77 24.47 -11.58
N LYS A 184 3.75 25.33 -11.62
CA LYS A 184 3.47 26.21 -12.75
C LYS A 184 3.63 27.67 -12.32
N ARG A 185 4.37 28.44 -13.12
CA ARG A 185 4.61 29.88 -12.89
C ARG A 185 4.45 30.67 -14.18
N LYS A 186 3.91 31.87 -14.05
CA LYS A 186 3.76 32.88 -15.11
C LYS A 186 5.00 33.78 -15.11
N THR A 187 5.57 34.04 -13.94
CA THR A 187 6.76 34.86 -13.76
C THR A 187 8.05 34.05 -13.97
N LYS A 188 9.01 34.63 -14.71
CA LYS A 188 10.36 34.10 -14.78
C LYS A 188 11.14 34.52 -13.54
N LYS A 189 12.13 33.71 -13.13
CA LYS A 189 13.05 34.08 -12.06
C LYS A 189 13.80 35.37 -12.42
N GLU A 190 14.00 36.22 -11.42
CA GLU A 190 14.86 37.39 -11.58
C GLU A 190 16.33 36.96 -11.80
N LYS A 191 17.10 37.83 -12.45
CA LYS A 191 18.50 37.55 -12.75
C LYS A 191 19.30 37.41 -11.46
N GLY A 192 19.91 36.24 -11.24
CA GLY A 192 20.68 35.92 -10.03
C GLY A 192 19.89 35.14 -8.96
N GLN A 193 18.56 35.04 -9.09
CA GLN A 193 17.73 34.26 -8.18
C GLN A 193 17.88 32.76 -8.46
N LYS A 194 18.38 32.01 -7.48
CA LYS A 194 18.55 30.55 -7.59
C LYS A 194 17.32 29.78 -7.11
N GLU A 195 16.73 30.17 -5.99
CA GLU A 195 15.63 29.45 -5.34
C GLU A 195 14.35 30.29 -5.30
N PHE A 196 13.19 29.63 -5.25
CA PHE A 196 11.92 30.33 -4.98
C PHE A 196 11.74 30.44 -3.48
N TYR A 197 11.49 31.65 -2.99
CA TYR A 197 11.20 31.88 -1.59
C TYR A 197 9.86 31.21 -1.21
N GLN A 198 9.84 30.58 -0.04
CA GLN A 198 8.65 30.03 0.59
C GLN A 198 8.86 30.12 2.11
N SER A 199 7.93 30.74 2.84
CA SER A 199 8.02 30.82 4.30
C SER A 199 7.79 29.46 4.95
N ILE A 200 8.18 29.33 6.22
CA ILE A 200 7.94 28.11 7.01
C ILE A 200 6.43 27.85 7.13
N GLU A 201 5.65 28.91 7.33
CA GLU A 201 4.19 28.85 7.46
C GLU A 201 3.53 28.34 6.17
N ASP A 202 3.99 28.82 5.00
CA ASP A 202 3.49 28.34 3.72
C ASP A 202 3.91 26.90 3.43
N ARG A 203 5.17 26.54 3.72
CA ARG A 203 5.63 25.16 3.56
C ARG A 203 4.83 24.20 4.42
N LYS A 204 4.47 24.59 5.65
CA LYS A 204 3.70 23.76 6.59
C LYS A 204 2.29 23.44 6.08
N LYS A 205 1.70 24.28 5.21
CA LYS A 205 0.41 23.97 4.55
C LYS A 205 0.47 22.71 3.68
N LEU A 206 1.67 22.29 3.27
CA LEU A 206 1.87 21.09 2.44
C LEU A 206 1.96 19.80 3.26
N ASP A 207 2.22 19.88 4.57
CA ASP A 207 2.28 18.70 5.44
C ASP A 207 0.91 18.00 5.49
N GLY A 208 0.92 16.67 5.36
CA GLY A 208 -0.28 15.86 5.21
C GLY A 208 -0.80 15.78 3.76
N LEU A 209 -0.13 16.42 2.79
CA LEU A 209 -0.48 16.37 1.37
C LEU A 209 0.61 15.74 0.51
N TYR A 210 1.87 16.15 0.64
CA TYR A 210 2.97 15.69 -0.24
C TYR A 210 3.44 14.26 0.07
N GLU A 211 3.11 13.73 1.24
CA GLU A 211 3.47 12.38 1.71
C GLU A 211 2.65 11.27 1.05
N CYS A 212 1.70 11.64 0.18
CA CYS A 212 0.90 10.70 -0.58
C CYS A 212 1.80 9.85 -1.50
N ILE A 213 1.69 8.53 -1.36
CA ILE A 213 2.49 7.55 -2.12
C ILE A 213 1.78 7.02 -3.38
N MET A 214 0.65 7.63 -3.76
CA MET A 214 -0.14 7.25 -4.94
C MET A 214 -0.51 5.75 -5.00
N CYS A 215 -0.87 5.16 -3.86
CA CYS A 215 -1.23 3.74 -3.74
C CYS A 215 -2.68 3.38 -4.12
N ALA A 216 -3.50 4.37 -4.47
CA ALA A 216 -4.92 4.25 -4.82
C ALA A 216 -5.88 3.72 -3.73
N SER A 217 -5.41 3.28 -2.55
CA SER A 217 -6.26 2.71 -1.49
C SER A 217 -7.47 3.56 -1.12
N CYS A 218 -7.30 4.88 -1.06
CA CYS A 218 -8.36 5.83 -0.73
C CYS A 218 -9.38 6.02 -1.85
N SER A 219 -8.96 6.00 -3.12
CA SER A 219 -9.87 6.11 -4.26
C SER A 219 -10.68 4.84 -4.42
N THR A 220 -10.04 3.68 -4.31
CA THR A 220 -10.70 2.38 -4.46
C THR A 220 -11.47 1.94 -3.21
N SER A 221 -11.51 2.74 -2.15
CA SER A 221 -12.43 2.55 -1.01
C SER A 221 -13.65 3.46 -1.08
N CYS A 222 -13.69 4.40 -2.03
CA CYS A 222 -14.72 5.43 -2.13
C CYS A 222 -15.86 4.96 -3.06
N PRO A 223 -17.09 4.79 -2.57
CA PRO A 223 -18.22 4.40 -3.41
C PRO A 223 -18.49 5.36 -4.58
N SER A 224 -18.34 6.68 -4.39
CA SER A 224 -18.49 7.64 -5.49
C SER A 224 -17.52 7.38 -6.65
N TYR A 225 -16.31 6.90 -6.35
CA TYR A 225 -15.31 6.51 -7.35
C TYR A 225 -15.62 5.17 -7.99
N TRP A 226 -16.26 4.25 -7.28
CA TRP A 226 -16.73 2.99 -7.87
C TRP A 226 -17.79 3.22 -8.94
N TRP A 227 -18.72 4.14 -8.68
CA TRP A 227 -19.83 4.43 -9.59
C TRP A 227 -19.45 5.36 -10.74
N ASN A 228 -18.46 6.24 -10.57
CA ASN A 228 -18.10 7.25 -11.57
C ASN A 228 -16.57 7.32 -11.82
N PRO A 229 -15.87 6.20 -12.06
CA PRO A 229 -14.42 6.18 -12.14
C PRO A 229 -13.86 6.97 -13.33
N GLU A 230 -14.65 7.16 -14.39
CA GLU A 230 -14.24 7.91 -15.59
C GLU A 230 -14.20 9.42 -15.35
N TYR A 231 -15.12 9.94 -14.53
CA TYR A 231 -15.33 11.38 -14.38
C TYR A 231 -14.89 11.91 -13.02
N TYR A 232 -15.20 11.19 -11.93
CA TYR A 232 -14.80 11.60 -10.60
C TYR A 232 -13.32 11.32 -10.39
N LEU A 233 -12.54 12.39 -10.13
CA LEU A 233 -11.09 12.30 -10.00
C LEU A 233 -10.64 11.46 -8.80
N GLY A 234 -11.52 11.30 -7.81
CA GLY A 234 -11.23 10.52 -6.61
C GLY A 234 -10.37 11.25 -5.59
N PRO A 235 -10.37 10.76 -4.34
CA PRO A 235 -9.70 11.42 -3.21
C PRO A 235 -8.19 11.57 -3.36
N ALA A 236 -7.49 10.60 -3.95
CA ALA A 236 -6.03 10.70 -4.14
C ALA A 236 -5.66 11.88 -5.06
N THR A 237 -6.29 11.93 -6.23
CA THR A 237 -6.06 12.98 -7.24
C THR A 237 -6.50 14.34 -6.71
N LEU A 238 -7.66 14.43 -6.07
CA LEU A 238 -8.17 15.70 -5.53
C LEU A 238 -7.29 16.25 -4.39
N MET A 239 -6.75 15.39 -3.52
CA MET A 239 -5.78 15.82 -2.51
C MET A 239 -4.48 16.34 -3.15
N GLN A 240 -4.02 15.72 -4.24
CA GLN A 240 -2.87 16.22 -5.00
C GLN A 240 -3.18 17.51 -5.76
N ALA A 241 -4.41 17.70 -6.26
CA ALA A 241 -4.83 18.97 -6.84
C ALA A 241 -4.78 20.08 -5.78
N TYR A 242 -5.34 19.80 -4.59
CA TYR A 242 -5.29 20.72 -3.45
C TYR A 242 -3.85 21.05 -3.04
N ARG A 243 -2.95 20.06 -3.00
CA ARG A 243 -1.51 20.24 -2.74
C ARG A 243 -0.84 21.27 -3.65
N TRP A 244 -1.27 21.38 -4.90
CA TRP A 244 -0.75 22.39 -5.84
C TRP A 244 -1.48 23.73 -5.73
N ILE A 245 -2.80 23.72 -5.45
CA ILE A 245 -3.62 24.92 -5.23
C ILE A 245 -3.09 25.76 -4.06
N VAL A 246 -2.63 25.12 -2.97
CA VAL A 246 -2.17 25.81 -1.76
C VAL A 246 -0.66 26.00 -1.66
N ASP A 247 0.12 25.57 -2.66
CA ASP A 247 1.57 25.81 -2.68
C ASP A 247 1.82 27.27 -3.08
N SER A 248 2.39 28.06 -2.17
CA SER A 248 2.64 29.50 -2.40
C SER A 248 3.58 29.81 -3.56
N ARG A 249 4.27 28.80 -4.10
CA ARG A 249 5.16 28.95 -5.25
C ARG A 249 4.42 28.78 -6.59
N ASP A 250 3.23 28.20 -6.61
CA ASP A 250 2.43 27.96 -7.82
C ASP A 250 1.56 29.20 -8.14
N GLU A 251 1.59 29.65 -9.40
CA GLU A 251 0.89 30.88 -9.83
C GLU A 251 -0.35 30.57 -10.70
N TYR A 252 -0.81 29.31 -10.68
CA TYR A 252 -1.95 28.81 -11.46
C TYR A 252 -3.14 28.40 -10.58
N THR A 253 -3.21 28.89 -9.34
CA THR A 253 -4.29 28.57 -8.38
C THR A 253 -5.68 28.76 -8.99
N LYS A 254 -5.92 29.88 -9.69
CA LYS A 254 -7.23 30.19 -10.32
C LYS A 254 -7.58 29.15 -11.39
N GLU A 255 -6.66 28.86 -12.30
CA GLU A 255 -6.84 27.87 -13.36
C GLU A 255 -7.04 26.45 -12.81
N ARG A 256 -6.30 26.08 -11.75
CA ARG A 256 -6.46 24.78 -11.08
C ARG A 256 -7.82 24.66 -10.40
N LEU A 257 -8.30 25.70 -9.73
CA LEU A 257 -9.64 25.72 -9.15
C LEU A 257 -10.71 25.65 -10.23
N MET A 258 -10.55 26.36 -11.36
CA MET A 258 -11.45 26.25 -12.51
C MET A 258 -11.49 24.81 -13.05
N GLU A 259 -10.35 24.13 -13.12
CA GLU A 259 -10.27 22.78 -13.67
C GLU A 259 -11.05 21.74 -12.85
N VAL A 260 -11.01 21.86 -11.52
CA VAL A 260 -11.67 20.94 -10.60
C VAL A 260 -13.10 21.34 -10.27
N ASN A 261 -13.50 22.60 -10.48
CA ASN A 261 -14.85 23.10 -10.24
C ASN A 261 -15.86 22.56 -11.27
N ASP A 262 -16.11 21.25 -11.22
CA ASP A 262 -17.01 20.52 -12.11
C ASP A 262 -17.85 19.51 -11.32
N THR A 263 -19.10 19.33 -11.76
CA THR A 263 -20.13 18.53 -11.08
C THR A 263 -19.74 17.06 -10.94
N MET A 264 -18.94 16.55 -11.88
CA MET A 264 -18.47 15.17 -11.92
C MET A 264 -17.06 15.03 -11.35
N LYS A 265 -16.14 15.96 -11.63
CA LYS A 265 -14.74 15.87 -11.15
C LYS A 265 -14.61 16.02 -9.63
N LEU A 266 -15.26 17.01 -9.03
CA LEU A 266 -15.11 17.35 -7.60
C LEU A 266 -16.37 17.03 -6.79
N TYR A 267 -17.55 17.40 -7.31
CA TYR A 267 -18.78 17.38 -6.52
C TYR A 267 -19.45 16.01 -6.37
N ARG A 268 -18.87 14.93 -6.92
CA ARG A 268 -19.24 13.55 -6.55
C ARG A 268 -18.74 13.13 -5.17
N CYS A 269 -17.89 13.94 -4.52
CA CYS A 269 -17.54 13.72 -3.11
C CYS A 269 -18.72 14.08 -2.19
N HIS A 270 -19.31 13.07 -1.55
CA HIS A 270 -20.44 13.20 -0.61
C HIS A 270 -20.04 13.04 0.87
N GLY A 271 -18.74 13.12 1.20
CA GLY A 271 -18.28 13.05 2.59
C GLY A 271 -18.43 11.66 3.24
N ILE A 272 -18.24 10.57 2.48
CA ILE A 272 -18.34 9.18 2.96
C ILE A 272 -17.19 8.81 3.92
N MET A 273 -16.06 9.52 3.88
CA MET A 273 -14.90 9.38 4.77
C MET A 273 -14.08 8.07 4.68
N ASN A 274 -14.50 7.07 3.90
CA ASN A 274 -13.70 5.86 3.67
C ASN A 274 -12.25 6.14 3.24
N CYS A 275 -12.03 7.21 2.47
CA CYS A 275 -10.73 7.61 1.97
C CYS A 275 -9.72 7.92 3.09
N THR A 276 -10.14 8.65 4.12
CA THR A 276 -9.32 8.98 5.29
C THR A 276 -9.13 7.75 6.17
N MET A 277 -10.20 6.97 6.42
CA MET A 277 -10.17 5.79 7.29
C MET A 277 -9.23 4.66 6.81
N CYS A 278 -9.06 4.52 5.50
CA CYS A 278 -8.21 3.48 4.91
C CYS A 278 -6.81 3.95 4.53
N CYS A 279 -6.48 5.24 4.67
CA CYS A 279 -5.19 5.74 4.20
C CYS A 279 -4.04 5.10 5.01
N PRO A 280 -3.14 4.32 4.38
CA PRO A 280 -2.05 3.64 5.09
C PRO A 280 -0.97 4.60 5.61
N LYS A 281 -1.00 5.86 5.15
CA LYS A 281 -0.10 6.94 5.58
C LYS A 281 -0.74 7.86 6.61
N GLY A 282 -2.00 7.63 7.00
CA GLY A 282 -2.71 8.49 7.96
C GLY A 282 -3.03 9.89 7.42
N LEU A 283 -3.08 10.07 6.11
CA LEU A 283 -3.44 11.34 5.48
C LEU A 283 -4.95 11.54 5.47
N ASP A 284 -5.40 12.79 5.29
CA ASP A 284 -6.82 13.15 5.26
C ASP A 284 -7.26 13.75 3.91
N PRO A 285 -7.47 12.90 2.88
CA PRO A 285 -8.02 13.36 1.61
C PRO A 285 -9.40 13.98 1.73
N ALA A 286 -10.23 13.55 2.69
CA ALA A 286 -11.56 14.10 2.86
C ALA A 286 -11.50 15.57 3.30
N LYS A 287 -10.61 15.89 4.25
CA LYS A 287 -10.35 17.28 4.65
C LYS A 287 -9.82 18.11 3.48
N ALA A 288 -8.85 17.61 2.72
CA ALA A 288 -8.33 18.33 1.55
C ALA A 288 -9.43 18.64 0.52
N ILE A 289 -10.34 17.70 0.25
CA ILE A 289 -11.47 17.92 -0.65
C ILE A 289 -12.46 18.96 -0.08
N LYS A 290 -12.74 18.92 1.22
CA LYS A 290 -13.60 19.91 1.89
C LYS A 290 -13.00 21.31 1.79
N ASP A 291 -11.72 21.46 2.14
CA ASP A 291 -11.03 22.75 2.10
C ASP A 291 -10.94 23.28 0.66
N MET A 292 -10.71 22.41 -0.33
CA MET A 292 -10.75 22.77 -1.74
C MET A 292 -12.12 23.25 -2.20
N LYS A 293 -13.22 22.62 -1.75
CA LYS A 293 -14.59 23.10 -2.04
C LYS A 293 -14.83 24.49 -1.45
N ASN A 294 -14.33 24.77 -0.25
CA ASN A 294 -14.42 26.11 0.33
C ASN A 294 -13.66 27.13 -0.51
N LEU A 295 -12.42 26.83 -0.94
CA LEU A 295 -11.67 27.72 -1.83
C LEU A 295 -12.40 27.97 -3.16
N VAL A 296 -13.05 26.95 -3.73
CA VAL A 296 -13.89 27.13 -4.92
C VAL A 296 -15.07 28.07 -4.60
N GLN A 297 -15.75 27.93 -3.46
CA GLN A 297 -16.85 28.83 -3.11
C GLN A 297 -16.38 30.28 -2.89
N GLU A 298 -15.22 30.48 -2.28
CA GLU A 298 -14.64 31.79 -2.01
C GLU A 298 -14.16 32.50 -3.30
N ASN A 299 -13.71 31.74 -4.30
CA ASN A 299 -13.11 32.28 -5.52
C ASN A 299 -14.09 32.37 -6.71
N PHE A 300 -15.30 31.84 -6.60
CA PHE A 300 -16.28 31.81 -7.70
C PHE A 300 -17.61 32.45 -7.30
N SER A 301 -17.83 33.69 -7.74
CA SER A 301 -19.12 34.41 -7.73
C SER A 301 -19.85 34.31 -9.08
N LYS A 302 -21.06 34.86 -9.18
CA LYS A 302 -21.85 34.94 -10.43
C LYS A 302 -21.06 35.60 -11.59
N ASP A 303 -20.17 36.55 -11.29
CA ASP A 303 -19.41 37.29 -12.30
C ASP A 303 -18.29 36.43 -12.92
N THR A 304 -17.70 35.53 -12.13
CA THR A 304 -16.67 34.56 -12.56
C THR A 304 -17.21 33.36 -13.34
N ILE A 305 -18.53 33.14 -13.40
CA ILE A 305 -19.13 32.02 -14.17
C ILE A 305 -18.80 32.15 -15.67
N LYS A 306 -18.80 33.39 -16.18
CA LYS A 306 -18.46 33.67 -17.57
C LYS A 306 -17.01 33.31 -17.86
N GLU A 307 -16.08 33.73 -17.01
CA GLU A 307 -14.66 33.41 -17.14
C GLU A 307 -14.40 31.90 -17.06
N HIS A 308 -15.08 31.19 -16.16
CA HIS A 308 -14.98 29.74 -16.05
C HIS A 308 -15.47 29.05 -17.34
N SER A 309 -16.60 29.50 -17.90
CA SER A 309 -17.16 28.97 -19.15
C SER A 309 -16.22 29.23 -20.34
N GLU A 310 -15.62 30.42 -20.42
CA GLU A 310 -14.64 30.78 -21.45
C GLU A 310 -13.36 29.96 -21.31
N TYR A 311 -12.86 29.76 -20.09
CA TYR A 311 -11.70 28.90 -19.82
C TYR A 311 -11.96 27.47 -20.32
N LEU A 312 -13.09 26.87 -19.96
CA LEU A 312 -13.45 25.52 -20.40
C LEU A 312 -13.55 25.41 -21.93
N LYS A 313 -14.20 26.38 -22.60
CA LYS A 313 -14.27 26.44 -24.07
C LYS A 313 -12.88 26.49 -24.71
N SER A 314 -12.02 27.39 -24.24
CA SER A 314 -10.66 27.54 -24.77
C SER A 314 -9.82 26.28 -24.62
N LYS A 315 -10.05 25.50 -23.56
CA LYS A 315 -9.35 24.24 -23.32
C LYS A 315 -9.88 23.14 -24.24
N MET A 316 -11.19 23.04 -24.42
CA MET A 316 -11.81 22.09 -25.34
C MET A 316 -11.32 22.29 -26.78
N GLU A 317 -11.15 23.55 -27.21
CA GLU A 317 -10.61 23.89 -28.53
C GLU A 317 -9.15 23.46 -28.72
N LYS A 318 -8.31 23.60 -27.68
CA LYS A 318 -6.90 23.18 -27.71
C LYS A 318 -6.69 21.66 -27.64
N THR A 319 -7.74 20.90 -27.35
CA THR A 319 -7.68 19.43 -27.19
C THR A 319 -8.28 18.69 -28.39
N LYS A 320 -8.86 19.41 -29.35
CA LYS A 320 -9.28 18.89 -30.66
C LYS A 320 -8.12 18.85 -31.64
#